data_AF-A0A2U3E9D6-F1
#
_entry.id   AF-A0A2U3E9D6-F1
#
_cell.length_a   1.000
_cell.length_b   1.000
_cell.length_c   1.000
_cell.angle_alpha   90.00
_cell.angle_beta   90.00
_cell.angle_gamma   90.00
#
_symmetry.space_group_name_H-M   'P 1'
#
loop_
_entity.id
_entity.type
_entity.pdbx_description
1 polymer ?
#
loop_
_entity_poly.entity_id
_entity_poly.type
_entity_poly.pdbx_seq_one_letter_code
_entity_poly.pdbx_strand_id
1 'polypeptide(L)'
;MDPTPLLLSYGDSSSVESYRCGAAPAHLIRTGPTVKEKMASVARTTIRYVEDNASHAHSAVPLRSSGFYKDVLREENGESSVLVAGQLTKRCGARNEAWCTVLQLCTTTAPEVEALGAKFCGAVNMAQEQDGIANFLMAMVFANVLDSTTYTKQNICDNTLDDAQLVTRCPLDNGRCIDASIAPHYFVGQLNRLPAELLRQVLLYLDLPSLTCFRRVNRRAMEIADSLPQYAAIVRHCPNIIRAIISIQADAFDCHTLYRILSTTRCSTCERFGDHLYLIDCRRVCYLCFTRRPEYFPLTIGRASSFYSPDKSRQHRAITSRQRLRAANPPRVLSLPGRYCTAWAGEGGNLVQKRLELFDRRAVVRGAGSGHSKVDKTTREPLRFMAIITAPYLFDSGLQVDWGYFCLGCEDEKCEETKHFRIKYTREGMKEHIERYGLVEETPKIPGRYMHVTQV
;
A
#
# COMPACT_ATOMS: atom_id res chain seq x y z
N MET A 1 57.94 -42.50 -6.47
CA MET A 1 57.83 -41.38 -7.42
C MET A 1 57.36 -40.20 -6.60
N ASP A 2 58.34 -39.45 -6.13
CA ASP A 2 58.30 -38.19 -5.36
C ASP A 2 57.45 -37.08 -6.03
N PRO A 3 57.19 -35.92 -5.39
CA PRO A 3 56.34 -35.74 -4.21
C PRO A 3 55.51 -34.42 -4.30
N THR A 4 54.81 -34.06 -3.23
CA THR A 4 54.25 -32.72 -2.93
C THR A 4 55.33 -31.63 -2.93
N PRO A 5 54.99 -30.31 -3.00
CA PRO A 5 54.90 -29.56 -1.74
C PRO A 5 53.94 -28.34 -1.68
N LEU A 6 53.65 -27.97 -0.43
CA LEU A 6 53.07 -26.72 0.09
C LEU A 6 54.10 -25.56 0.14
N LEU A 7 53.64 -24.29 0.14
CA LEU A 7 54.12 -23.10 0.92
C LEU A 7 53.41 -21.83 0.36
N LEU A 8 52.60 -21.08 1.15
CA LEU A 8 52.92 -19.83 1.91
C LEU A 8 53.57 -18.72 1.04
N SER A 9 53.29 -17.41 1.08
CA SER A 9 52.43 -16.48 1.85
C SER A 9 52.68 -15.05 1.32
N TYR A 10 51.91 -14.06 1.81
CA TYR A 10 52.12 -12.58 1.79
C TYR A 10 51.81 -11.73 0.54
N GLY A 11 51.10 -10.61 0.76
CA GLY A 11 51.20 -9.42 -0.10
C GLY A 11 49.94 -8.55 -0.17
N ASP A 12 49.96 -7.46 0.59
CA ASP A 12 48.93 -6.45 0.80
C ASP A 12 48.53 -5.58 -0.41
N SER A 13 47.44 -4.84 -0.21
CA SER A 13 47.14 -3.48 -0.71
C SER A 13 46.45 -3.25 -2.08
N SER A 14 45.22 -2.72 -1.94
CA SER A 14 44.62 -1.61 -2.69
C SER A 14 44.62 -1.63 -4.22
N SER A 15 43.44 -1.81 -4.81
CA SER A 15 43.02 -0.95 -5.93
C SER A 15 41.51 -0.77 -5.99
N VAL A 16 41.15 0.49 -6.21
CA VAL A 16 39.82 1.06 -6.34
C VAL A 16 39.15 0.51 -7.60
N GLU A 17 38.13 -0.33 -7.46
CA GLU A 17 37.29 -0.70 -8.60
C GLU A 17 36.06 0.20 -8.67
N SER A 18 36.12 1.11 -9.64
CA SER A 18 35.04 2.00 -10.06
C SER A 18 33.78 1.22 -10.43
N TYR A 19 32.66 1.54 -9.79
CA TYR A 19 31.34 1.10 -10.20
C TYR A 19 31.00 1.65 -11.60
N ARG A 20 31.29 0.87 -12.64
CA ARG A 20 30.65 1.06 -13.95
C ARG A 20 29.22 0.55 -13.87
N CYS A 21 28.26 1.46 -13.92
CA CYS A 21 26.85 1.16 -14.16
C CYS A 21 26.73 0.33 -15.46
N GLY A 22 26.43 -0.96 -15.32
CA GLY A 22 26.18 -1.85 -16.44
C GLY A 22 25.01 -1.36 -17.27
N ALA A 23 25.27 -1.12 -18.55
CA ALA A 23 24.24 -0.85 -19.55
C ALA A 23 23.26 -2.04 -19.63
N ALA A 24 21.96 -1.73 -19.61
CA ALA A 24 20.91 -2.73 -19.82
C ALA A 24 21.00 -3.32 -21.25
N PRO A 25 20.79 -4.63 -21.44
CA PRO A 25 20.85 -5.25 -22.75
C PRO A 25 19.70 -4.75 -23.65
N ALA A 26 20.08 -4.27 -24.82
CA ALA A 26 19.23 -3.69 -25.84
C ALA A 26 18.43 -4.75 -26.63
N HIS A 27 17.44 -5.41 -26.02
CA HIS A 27 16.47 -6.22 -26.77
C HIS A 27 15.07 -6.18 -26.14
N LEU A 28 14.40 -5.04 -26.30
CA LEU A 28 12.94 -4.82 -26.41
C LEU A 28 12.71 -3.31 -26.27
N ILE A 29 12.95 -2.57 -27.35
CA ILE A 29 12.69 -1.13 -27.39
C ILE A 29 11.17 -0.93 -27.28
N ARG A 30 10.74 -0.36 -26.15
CA ARG A 30 9.38 0.10 -25.91
C ARG A 30 9.06 1.20 -26.94
N THR A 31 8.15 0.93 -27.88
CA THR A 31 7.56 1.95 -28.74
C THR A 31 6.37 2.60 -28.01
N GLY A 32 6.63 3.15 -26.83
CA GLY A 32 5.67 3.93 -26.05
C GLY A 32 6.09 5.40 -26.02
N PRO A 33 5.16 6.32 -25.70
CA PRO A 33 5.50 7.74 -25.63
C PRO A 33 6.61 7.95 -24.58
N THR A 34 7.60 8.75 -24.96
CA THR A 34 8.69 9.22 -24.10
C THR A 34 8.12 9.97 -22.89
N VAL A 35 8.90 10.08 -21.81
CA VAL A 35 8.52 10.87 -20.63
C VAL A 35 8.11 12.29 -21.04
N LYS A 36 8.85 12.89 -21.98
CA LYS A 36 8.54 14.22 -22.54
C LYS A 36 7.17 14.24 -23.22
N GLU A 37 6.83 13.25 -24.04
CA GLU A 37 5.54 13.15 -24.71
C GLU A 37 4.39 12.92 -23.73
N LYS A 38 4.60 12.09 -22.70
CA LYS A 38 3.62 11.87 -21.63
C LYS A 38 3.36 13.14 -20.83
N MET A 39 4.43 13.82 -20.39
CA MET A 39 4.32 15.11 -19.70
C MET A 39 3.60 16.15 -20.55
N ALA A 40 3.93 16.24 -21.85
CA ALA A 40 3.26 17.16 -22.76
C ALA A 40 1.78 16.80 -22.95
N SER A 41 1.44 15.51 -23.01
CA SER A 41 0.06 15.04 -23.10
C SER A 41 -0.74 15.41 -21.85
N VAL A 42 -0.22 15.11 -20.67
CA VAL A 42 -0.85 15.44 -19.39
C VAL A 42 -1.01 16.96 -19.26
N ALA A 43 0.05 17.73 -19.54
CA ALA A 43 -0.03 19.20 -19.48
C ALA A 43 -1.12 19.77 -20.38
N ARG A 44 -1.24 19.28 -21.63
CA ARG A 44 -2.31 19.71 -22.54
C ARG A 44 -3.71 19.39 -21.98
N THR A 45 -3.90 18.20 -21.42
CA THR A 45 -5.20 17.81 -20.83
C THR A 45 -5.52 18.64 -19.60
N THR A 46 -4.55 18.88 -18.72
CA THR A 46 -4.74 19.71 -17.52
C THR A 46 -5.04 21.16 -17.88
N ILE A 47 -4.32 21.74 -18.84
CA ILE A 47 -4.56 23.11 -19.31
C ILE A 47 -5.96 23.24 -19.87
N ARG A 48 -6.39 22.32 -20.75
CA ARG A 48 -7.77 22.30 -21.28
C ARG A 48 -8.81 22.21 -20.17
N TYR A 49 -8.61 21.32 -19.21
CA TYR A 49 -9.52 21.20 -18.07
C TYR A 49 -9.62 22.50 -17.28
N VAL A 50 -8.50 23.21 -17.06
CA VAL A 50 -8.50 24.51 -16.39
C VAL A 50 -9.19 25.58 -17.24
N GLU A 51 -8.97 25.62 -18.55
CA GLU A 51 -9.61 26.56 -19.49
C GLU A 51 -11.15 26.33 -19.56
N ASP A 52 -11.58 25.07 -19.63
CA ASP A 52 -13.00 24.67 -19.66
C ASP A 52 -13.71 24.97 -18.33
N ASN A 53 -13.01 24.90 -17.20
CA ASN A 53 -13.59 25.25 -15.89
C ASN A 53 -13.47 26.75 -15.54
N ALA A 54 -12.48 27.46 -16.09
CA ALA A 54 -12.37 28.91 -15.96
C ALA A 54 -13.52 29.64 -16.68
N SER A 55 -13.99 29.07 -17.79
CA SER A 55 -15.16 29.57 -18.54
C SER A 55 -16.50 29.32 -17.82
N HIS A 56 -16.53 28.51 -16.75
CA HIS A 56 -17.69 28.36 -15.85
C HIS A 56 -17.59 29.19 -14.56
N ALA A 57 -16.44 29.79 -14.26
CA ALA A 57 -16.23 30.59 -13.05
C ALA A 57 -16.64 32.07 -13.19
N HIS A 58 -17.10 32.52 -14.38
CA HIS A 58 -17.54 33.90 -14.61
C HIS A 58 -18.96 34.25 -14.11
N SER A 59 -19.63 33.35 -13.38
CA SER A 59 -20.90 33.68 -12.70
C SER A 59 -20.94 33.22 -11.24
N ALA A 60 -20.16 33.84 -10.36
CA ALA A 60 -20.41 33.80 -8.92
C ALA A 60 -19.93 35.08 -8.20
N VAL A 61 -20.91 35.75 -7.59
CA VAL A 61 -21.00 36.93 -6.71
C VAL A 61 -19.77 37.24 -5.81
N PRO A 62 -19.42 38.52 -5.55
CA PRO A 62 -18.30 38.90 -4.68
C PRO A 62 -18.65 38.81 -3.19
N LEU A 63 -17.81 38.14 -2.39
CA LEU A 63 -17.89 38.15 -0.93
C LEU A 63 -17.08 39.30 -0.35
N ARG A 64 -17.78 40.09 0.48
CA ARG A 64 -17.30 41.26 1.23
C ARG A 64 -16.28 40.89 2.30
N SER A 65 -15.39 41.86 2.52
CA SER A 65 -14.41 41.98 3.61
C SER A 65 -15.04 42.20 5.00
N SER A 66 -14.54 41.47 6.00
CA SER A 66 -14.45 41.83 7.44
C SER A 66 -13.47 40.83 8.06
N GLY A 67 -12.30 41.14 8.62
CA GLY A 67 -11.95 42.23 9.53
C GLY A 67 -12.42 41.85 10.94
N PHE A 68 -11.50 41.43 11.84
CA PHE A 68 -11.50 41.68 13.31
C PHE A 68 -10.30 40.97 14.03
N TYR A 69 -9.49 41.78 14.74
CA TYR A 69 -8.46 41.53 15.80
C TYR A 69 -7.24 40.63 15.48
N LYS A 70 -5.94 41.01 15.55
CA LYS A 70 -5.09 41.97 16.30
C LYS A 70 -4.82 41.68 17.80
N ASP A 71 -3.56 41.30 18.03
CA ASP A 71 -2.59 41.63 19.11
C ASP A 71 -2.76 41.11 20.56
N VAL A 72 -1.70 40.48 21.12
CA VAL A 72 -0.78 41.05 22.17
C VAL A 72 0.16 39.97 22.77
N LEU A 73 1.42 40.38 23.02
CA LEU A 73 2.62 39.68 23.53
C LEU A 73 2.77 39.72 25.08
N ARG A 74 3.52 38.76 25.69
CA ARG A 74 4.53 38.85 26.80
C ARG A 74 4.85 37.45 27.39
N GLU A 75 6.10 36.92 27.40
CA GLU A 75 7.23 37.09 28.39
C GLU A 75 6.85 36.67 29.83
N GLU A 76 7.51 35.82 30.64
CA GLU A 76 8.92 35.38 30.84
C GLU A 76 9.03 34.06 31.68
N ASN A 77 10.15 33.33 31.49
CA ASN A 77 11.06 32.57 32.39
C ASN A 77 10.64 31.92 33.74
N GLY A 78 11.17 30.69 34.00
CA GLY A 78 11.95 30.40 35.23
C GLY A 78 11.47 29.31 36.23
N GLU A 79 12.21 28.18 36.25
CA GLU A 79 12.67 27.37 37.41
C GLU A 79 11.72 26.59 38.38
N SER A 80 11.95 25.27 38.39
CA SER A 80 12.30 24.39 39.52
C SER A 80 11.43 24.26 40.79
N SER A 81 10.79 23.08 40.90
CA SER A 81 10.70 22.16 42.05
C SER A 81 10.80 22.68 43.50
N VAL A 82 9.80 22.34 44.34
CA VAL A 82 9.93 21.71 45.69
C VAL A 82 8.55 21.51 46.35
N LEU A 83 8.34 20.30 46.88
CA LEU A 83 7.43 19.83 47.94
C LEU A 83 6.29 20.74 48.44
N VAL A 84 5.04 20.23 48.47
CA VAL A 84 4.31 19.91 49.73
C VAL A 84 3.20 18.89 49.40
N ALA A 85 3.37 17.66 49.88
CA ALA A 85 2.30 16.71 50.08
C ALA A 85 1.56 17.06 51.39
N GLY A 86 0.23 17.11 51.35
CA GLY A 86 -0.59 17.16 52.55
C GLY A 86 -1.71 18.18 52.47
N GLN A 87 -2.86 17.74 51.96
CA GLN A 87 -4.22 18.08 52.39
C GLN A 87 -5.17 17.85 51.22
N LEU A 88 -5.88 16.72 51.20
CA LEU A 88 -7.20 16.57 50.56
C LEU A 88 -7.87 15.26 51.04
N THR A 89 -7.89 15.04 52.34
CA THR A 89 -8.84 14.12 52.99
C THR A 89 -9.87 14.95 53.73
N LYS A 90 -10.84 15.51 53.00
CA LYS A 90 -12.15 15.97 53.50
C LYS A 90 -12.99 16.55 52.35
N ARG A 91 -13.61 15.67 51.55
CA ARG A 91 -14.94 15.86 50.92
C ARG A 91 -15.16 14.78 49.86
N CYS A 92 -15.71 13.65 50.29
CA CYS A 92 -16.77 12.98 49.55
C CYS A 92 -17.40 11.97 50.51
N GLY A 93 -18.56 12.35 51.04
CA GLY A 93 -19.39 11.47 51.83
C GLY A 93 -19.98 10.36 50.97
N ALA A 94 -20.06 9.18 51.58
CA ALA A 94 -20.94 8.06 51.27
C ALA A 94 -21.86 8.22 50.04
N ARG A 95 -21.40 7.77 48.88
CA ARG A 95 -22.21 7.27 47.76
C ARG A 95 -21.23 6.69 46.74
N ASN A 96 -21.01 5.37 46.79
CA ASN A 96 -20.56 4.52 45.68
C ASN A 96 -20.07 3.15 46.18
N GLU A 97 -20.97 2.31 46.67
CA GLU A 97 -20.64 0.89 46.92
C GLU A 97 -20.44 0.11 45.60
N ALA A 98 -20.94 0.61 44.46
CA ALA A 98 -20.73 0.02 43.14
C ALA A 98 -19.31 0.21 42.57
N TRP A 99 -18.57 1.24 43.01
CA TRP A 99 -17.22 1.51 42.51
C TRP A 99 -16.14 0.65 43.18
N CYS A 100 -16.36 0.22 44.43
CA CYS A 100 -15.44 -0.71 45.10
C CYS A 100 -15.41 -2.08 44.41
N THR A 101 -16.54 -2.55 43.86
CA THR A 101 -16.61 -3.83 43.14
C THR A 101 -15.89 -3.78 41.79
N VAL A 102 -15.97 -2.67 41.05
CA VAL A 102 -15.27 -2.49 39.76
C VAL A 102 -13.76 -2.34 39.97
N LEU A 103 -13.33 -1.64 41.01
CA LEU A 103 -11.91 -1.55 41.37
C LEU A 103 -11.34 -2.89 41.89
N GLN A 104 -12.11 -3.68 42.64
CA GLN A 104 -11.67 -5.03 43.08
C GLN A 104 -11.56 -6.04 41.93
N LEU A 105 -12.33 -5.89 40.86
CA LEU A 105 -12.20 -6.70 39.64
C LEU A 105 -10.97 -6.30 38.81
N CYS A 106 -10.56 -5.02 38.84
CA CYS A 106 -9.36 -4.56 38.13
C CYS A 106 -8.04 -4.78 38.89
N THR A 107 -8.05 -4.94 40.21
CA THR A 107 -6.82 -5.17 41.01
C THR A 107 -6.45 -6.64 41.20
N THR A 108 -7.22 -7.58 40.66
CA THR A 108 -6.98 -9.03 40.84
C THR A 108 -6.28 -9.71 39.66
N THR A 109 -5.93 -8.99 38.60
CA THR A 109 -5.11 -9.53 37.50
C THR A 109 -3.95 -8.60 37.13
N ALA A 110 -2.75 -9.06 37.48
CA ALA A 110 -1.41 -8.59 37.08
C ALA A 110 -0.86 -7.27 37.68
N PRO A 111 0.42 -7.26 38.13
CA PRO A 111 1.09 -6.09 38.72
C PRO A 111 1.47 -4.97 37.72
N GLU A 112 1.07 -5.07 36.45
CA GLU A 112 1.42 -4.09 35.40
C GLU A 112 0.51 -2.84 35.39
N VAL A 113 -0.57 -2.84 36.18
CA VAL A 113 -1.56 -1.74 36.24
C VAL A 113 -1.09 -0.55 37.09
N GLU A 114 -0.17 -0.75 38.05
CA GLU A 114 0.34 0.35 38.90
C GLU A 114 1.13 1.40 38.11
N ALA A 115 1.81 1.01 37.02
CA ALA A 115 2.55 1.93 36.17
C ALA A 115 1.64 2.80 35.27
N LEU A 116 0.42 2.34 34.95
CA LEU A 116 -0.58 3.12 34.22
C LEU A 116 -1.32 4.12 35.11
N GLY A 117 -1.51 3.80 36.40
CA GLY A 117 -2.19 4.66 37.36
C GLY A 117 -1.49 6.01 37.58
N ALA A 118 -0.15 6.03 37.54
CA ALA A 118 0.63 7.26 37.72
C ALA A 118 0.55 8.23 36.53
N LYS A 119 0.27 7.73 35.30
CA LYS A 119 -0.01 8.59 34.12
C LYS A 119 -1.45 9.09 34.08
N PHE A 120 -2.36 8.47 34.84
CA PHE A 120 -3.78 8.76 34.81
C PHE A 120 -4.18 9.99 35.65
N CYS A 121 -3.47 10.29 36.75
CA CYS A 121 -3.77 11.46 37.59
C CYS A 121 -3.55 12.82 36.92
N GLY A 122 -2.84 12.89 35.79
CA GLY A 122 -2.62 14.14 35.04
C GLY A 122 -3.75 14.51 34.06
N ALA A 123 -4.57 13.55 33.62
CA ALA A 123 -5.53 13.76 32.54
C ALA A 123 -6.99 13.92 33.02
N VAL A 124 -7.29 13.58 34.28
CA VAL A 124 -8.67 13.58 34.81
C VAL A 124 -9.18 14.97 35.19
N ASN A 125 -8.33 16.01 35.20
CA ASN A 125 -8.75 17.37 35.57
C ASN A 125 -9.53 18.17 34.51
N MET A 126 -9.86 17.60 33.34
CA MET A 126 -10.61 18.32 32.29
C MET A 126 -11.86 17.61 31.75
N ALA A 127 -12.24 16.42 32.24
CA ALA A 127 -13.39 15.68 31.71
C ALA A 127 -14.58 15.72 32.67
N GLN A 128 -15.32 16.83 32.66
CA GLN A 128 -16.69 16.85 33.17
C GLN A 128 -17.64 16.27 32.11
N GLU A 129 -17.70 14.94 31.98
CA GLU A 129 -18.87 14.25 31.41
C GLU A 129 -18.73 12.73 31.60
N GLN A 130 -19.70 12.12 32.29
CA GLN A 130 -19.70 10.70 32.66
C GLN A 130 -19.69 9.76 31.44
N ASP A 131 -20.14 10.23 30.28
CA ASP A 131 -20.12 9.48 29.01
C ASP A 131 -18.72 9.40 28.38
N GLY A 132 -17.85 10.38 28.64
CA GLY A 132 -16.48 10.39 28.11
C GLY A 132 -15.60 9.29 28.70
N ILE A 133 -15.74 9.02 30.00
CA ILE A 133 -14.93 8.02 30.72
C ILE A 133 -15.35 6.60 30.37
N ALA A 134 -16.65 6.33 30.26
CA ALA A 134 -17.16 5.02 29.83
C ALA A 134 -16.74 4.70 28.39
N ASN A 135 -16.84 5.67 27.48
CA ASN A 135 -16.38 5.51 26.11
C ASN A 135 -14.85 5.32 26.02
N PHE A 136 -14.09 6.02 26.86
CA PHE A 136 -12.64 5.88 26.93
C PHE A 136 -12.21 4.51 27.48
N LEU A 137 -12.84 4.04 28.56
CA LEU A 137 -12.60 2.71 29.13
C LEU A 137 -12.98 1.60 28.15
N MET A 138 -14.13 1.72 27.48
CA MET A 138 -14.53 0.76 26.44
C MET A 138 -13.56 0.76 25.25
N ALA A 139 -13.06 1.94 24.84
CA ALA A 139 -12.04 2.03 23.79
C ALA A 139 -10.71 1.38 24.21
N MET A 140 -10.27 1.57 25.46
CA MET A 140 -9.06 0.93 26.00
C MET A 140 -9.20 -0.59 26.13
N VAL A 141 -10.30 -1.07 26.70
CA VAL A 141 -10.56 -2.52 26.83
C VAL A 141 -10.65 -3.15 25.44
N PHE A 142 -11.33 -2.50 24.49
CA PHE A 142 -11.45 -3.01 23.14
C PHE A 142 -10.12 -3.00 22.38
N ALA A 143 -9.28 -1.98 22.56
CA ALA A 143 -7.93 -1.96 22.00
C ALA A 143 -7.09 -3.14 22.53
N ASN A 144 -7.14 -3.41 23.83
CA ASN A 144 -6.45 -4.54 24.44
C ASN A 144 -6.98 -5.91 23.97
N VAL A 145 -8.30 -6.04 23.77
CA VAL A 145 -8.92 -7.27 23.23
C VAL A 145 -8.54 -7.49 21.77
N LEU A 146 -8.46 -6.43 20.96
CA LEU A 146 -8.03 -6.55 19.56
C LEU A 146 -6.57 -7.04 19.49
N ASP A 147 -5.70 -6.53 20.35
CA ASP A 147 -4.29 -6.91 20.35
C ASP A 147 -4.05 -8.37 20.81
N SER A 148 -4.95 -8.94 21.64
CA SER A 148 -4.85 -10.35 22.09
C SER A 148 -5.57 -11.36 21.21
N THR A 149 -6.47 -10.92 20.31
CA THR A 149 -7.33 -11.80 19.49
C THR A 149 -7.05 -11.72 17.99
N THR A 150 -6.11 -10.85 17.58
CA THR A 150 -5.80 -10.61 16.16
C THR A 150 -4.30 -10.69 15.88
N TYR A 151 -3.97 -10.77 14.58
CA TYR A 151 -2.59 -10.68 14.11
C TYR A 151 -2.55 -10.06 12.71
N THR A 152 -1.43 -9.43 12.33
CA THR A 152 -1.36 -8.63 11.09
C THR A 152 -0.70 -9.37 9.91
N LYS A 153 0.07 -10.43 10.19
CA LYS A 153 0.85 -11.17 9.20
C LYS A 153 0.67 -12.68 9.34
N GLN A 154 0.26 -13.33 8.26
CA GLN A 154 0.23 -14.79 8.17
C GLN A 154 1.61 -15.37 7.93
N ASN A 155 1.88 -16.52 8.53
CA ASN A 155 3.05 -17.34 8.22
C ASN A 155 2.81 -18.19 6.96
N ILE A 156 2.38 -17.54 5.86
CA ILE A 156 2.11 -18.19 4.58
C ILE A 156 2.78 -17.40 3.46
N CYS A 157 3.61 -18.09 2.69
CA CYS A 157 4.26 -17.51 1.52
C CYS A 157 3.43 -17.81 0.26
N ASP A 158 2.70 -16.81 -0.23
CA ASP A 158 1.92 -16.92 -1.46
C ASP A 158 2.76 -16.80 -2.73
N ASN A 159 4.02 -16.38 -2.62
CA ASN A 159 4.88 -16.08 -3.75
C ASN A 159 4.20 -15.06 -4.68
N THR A 160 3.75 -13.94 -4.09
CA THR A 160 3.30 -12.75 -4.84
C THR A 160 4.52 -11.90 -5.24
N LEU A 161 4.31 -10.67 -5.70
CA LEU A 161 5.42 -9.73 -5.92
C LEU A 161 6.12 -9.33 -4.61
N ASP A 162 5.51 -9.50 -3.44
CA ASP A 162 6.16 -9.26 -2.15
C ASP A 162 7.43 -10.11 -1.98
N ASP A 163 7.41 -11.34 -2.50
CA ASP A 163 8.49 -12.32 -2.41
C ASP A 163 9.50 -12.23 -3.57
N ALA A 164 9.32 -11.27 -4.49
CA ALA A 164 10.11 -11.16 -5.71
C ALA A 164 11.49 -10.47 -5.53
N GLN A 165 11.98 -10.31 -4.29
CA GLN A 165 13.25 -9.63 -3.97
C GLN A 165 13.34 -8.21 -4.56
N LEU A 166 12.23 -7.47 -4.46
CA LEU A 166 12.05 -6.17 -5.13
C LEU A 166 13.11 -5.14 -4.75
N VAL A 167 13.59 -5.15 -3.51
CA VAL A 167 14.64 -4.23 -3.02
C VAL A 167 15.93 -4.39 -3.83
N THR A 168 16.34 -5.63 -4.11
CA THR A 168 17.53 -5.94 -4.90
C THR A 168 17.32 -5.64 -6.38
N ARG A 169 16.11 -5.92 -6.91
CA ARG A 169 15.79 -5.71 -8.34
C ARG A 169 15.63 -4.25 -8.71
N CYS A 170 15.10 -3.44 -7.79
CA CYS A 170 14.81 -2.03 -8.00
C CYS A 170 15.18 -1.25 -6.72
N PRO A 171 16.47 -0.92 -6.55
CA PRO A 171 16.90 -0.07 -5.45
C PRO A 171 16.34 1.33 -5.68
N LEU A 172 15.57 1.83 -4.71
CA LEU A 172 15.08 3.19 -4.69
C LEU A 172 16.09 4.07 -3.96
N ASP A 173 16.42 5.21 -4.54
CA ASP A 173 17.30 6.24 -3.99
C ASP A 173 16.53 7.32 -3.21
N ASN A 174 15.21 7.16 -3.04
CA ASN A 174 14.39 8.05 -2.24
C ASN A 174 14.96 8.16 -0.81
N GLY A 175 15.30 9.38 -0.40
CA GLY A 175 15.92 9.67 0.91
C GLY A 175 17.43 9.41 1.01
N ARG A 176 18.11 8.94 -0.05
CA ARG A 176 19.56 8.64 -0.04
C ARG A 176 20.45 9.66 -0.74
N CYS A 177 19.93 10.80 -1.16
CA CYS A 177 20.74 11.88 -1.69
C CYS A 177 20.14 13.18 -1.25
N ILE A 178 20.86 13.91 -0.40
CA ILE A 178 21.24 15.31 -0.56
C ILE A 178 22.02 15.66 0.72
N ASP A 179 23.27 16.04 0.56
CA ASP A 179 23.88 16.97 1.51
C ASP A 179 23.06 18.27 1.37
N ALA A 180 22.17 18.53 2.34
CA ALA A 180 21.22 19.66 2.32
C ALA A 180 21.91 21.02 2.17
N SER A 181 23.24 21.05 2.28
CA SER A 181 24.08 22.21 2.03
C SER A 181 24.18 22.63 0.55
N ILE A 182 23.89 21.75 -0.42
CA ILE A 182 24.05 22.09 -1.86
C ILE A 182 22.71 22.32 -2.53
N ALA A 183 22.29 23.58 -2.59
CA ALA A 183 21.11 24.02 -3.32
C ALA A 183 21.16 23.59 -4.80
N PRO A 184 20.00 23.26 -5.41
CA PRO A 184 19.93 22.86 -6.80
C PRO A 184 20.28 24.06 -7.71
N HIS A 185 21.43 23.99 -8.37
CA HIS A 185 21.89 25.08 -9.24
C HIS A 185 21.12 25.18 -10.57
N TYR A 186 20.45 24.09 -11.00
CA TYR A 186 19.82 24.01 -12.32
C TYR A 186 18.30 23.84 -12.23
N PHE A 187 17.62 24.65 -13.05
CA PHE A 187 16.18 24.62 -13.25
C PHE A 187 15.71 23.38 -14.04
N VAL A 188 14.44 23.00 -13.93
CA VAL A 188 13.80 21.94 -14.78
C VAL A 188 13.47 22.38 -16.22
N GLY A 189 14.25 23.32 -16.78
CA GLY A 189 14.07 23.84 -18.14
C GLY A 189 12.73 24.57 -18.36
N GLN A 190 12.02 24.23 -19.43
CA GLN A 190 10.75 24.89 -19.79
C GLN A 190 9.63 24.66 -18.78
N LEU A 191 9.72 23.62 -17.95
CA LEU A 191 8.71 23.31 -16.93
C LEU A 191 8.64 24.35 -15.81
N ASN A 192 9.69 25.17 -15.62
CA ASN A 192 9.65 26.27 -14.64
C ASN A 192 8.76 27.44 -15.08
N ARG A 193 8.30 27.44 -16.34
CA ARG A 193 7.31 28.42 -16.79
C ARG A 193 5.91 28.13 -16.25
N LEU A 194 5.68 26.90 -15.76
CA LEU A 194 4.42 26.53 -15.13
C LEU A 194 4.41 27.01 -13.67
N PRO A 195 3.28 27.56 -13.18
CA PRO A 195 3.03 27.70 -11.75
C PRO A 195 3.26 26.39 -11.00
N ALA A 196 3.71 26.49 -9.74
CA ALA A 196 4.07 25.32 -8.95
C ALA A 196 2.91 24.33 -8.79
N GLU A 197 1.69 24.84 -8.70
CA GLU A 197 0.44 24.08 -8.58
C GLU A 197 0.20 23.23 -9.83
N LEU A 198 0.30 23.84 -11.02
CA LEU A 198 0.12 23.13 -12.29
C LEU A 198 1.22 22.10 -12.51
N LEU A 199 2.46 22.43 -12.15
CA LEU A 199 3.57 21.49 -12.24
C LEU A 199 3.34 20.27 -11.35
N ARG A 200 2.96 20.46 -10.08
CA ARG A 200 2.64 19.37 -9.16
C ARG A 200 1.48 18.52 -9.67
N GLN A 201 0.43 19.15 -10.19
CA GLN A 201 -0.73 18.45 -10.76
C GLN A 201 -0.32 17.59 -11.96
N VAL A 202 0.46 18.14 -12.91
CA VAL A 202 0.98 17.37 -14.05
C VAL A 202 1.78 16.16 -13.58
N LEU A 203 2.64 16.32 -12.57
CA LEU A 203 3.44 15.20 -12.05
C LEU A 203 2.59 14.13 -11.35
N LEU A 204 1.50 14.50 -10.67
CA LEU A 204 0.57 13.55 -10.05
C LEU A 204 -0.18 12.68 -11.07
N TYR A 205 -0.42 13.20 -12.28
CA TYR A 205 -1.04 12.48 -13.40
C TYR A 205 -0.05 11.74 -14.30
N LEU A 206 1.23 11.65 -13.90
CA LEU A 206 2.19 10.74 -14.53
C LEU A 206 2.11 9.34 -13.92
N ASP A 207 2.33 8.32 -14.75
CA ASP A 207 2.62 6.97 -14.26
C ASP A 207 3.92 6.95 -13.46
N LEU A 208 3.98 6.07 -12.46
CA LEU A 208 5.10 5.98 -11.53
C LEU A 208 6.45 5.71 -12.24
N PRO A 209 6.54 4.86 -13.29
CA PRO A 209 7.76 4.73 -14.07
C PRO A 209 8.21 6.07 -14.70
N SER A 210 7.29 6.84 -15.27
CA SER A 210 7.60 8.14 -15.86
C SER A 210 7.95 9.20 -14.80
N LEU A 211 7.26 9.20 -13.66
CA LEU A 211 7.55 10.09 -12.53
C LEU A 211 8.95 9.81 -11.95
N THR A 212 9.33 8.55 -11.77
CA THR A 212 10.67 8.18 -11.31
C THR A 212 11.75 8.45 -12.35
N CYS A 213 11.46 8.35 -13.65
CA CYS A 213 12.34 8.86 -14.68
C CYS A 213 12.52 10.39 -14.61
N PHE A 214 11.45 11.16 -14.40
CA PHE A 214 11.52 12.61 -14.21
C PHE A 214 12.37 12.97 -12.99
N ARG A 215 12.15 12.29 -11.86
CA ARG A 215 12.92 12.46 -10.62
C ARG A 215 14.44 12.35 -10.84
N ARG A 216 14.89 11.56 -11.83
CA ARG A 216 16.31 11.33 -12.17
C ARG A 216 16.91 12.34 -13.15
N VAL A 217 16.14 13.31 -13.64
CA VAL A 217 16.62 14.28 -14.64
C VAL A 217 17.68 15.22 -14.06
N ASN A 218 17.41 15.83 -12.90
CA ASN A 218 18.34 16.67 -12.16
C ASN A 218 17.88 16.82 -10.70
N ARG A 219 18.70 17.46 -9.84
CA ARG A 219 18.37 17.66 -8.41
C ARG A 219 17.05 18.41 -8.20
N ARG A 220 16.74 19.40 -9.04
CA ARG A 220 15.50 20.16 -8.93
C ARG A 220 14.27 19.31 -9.24
N ALA A 221 14.35 18.45 -10.27
CA ALA A 221 13.28 17.51 -10.60
C ALA A 221 13.08 16.49 -9.46
N MET A 222 14.18 16.06 -8.83
CA MET A 222 14.16 15.20 -7.67
C MET A 222 13.38 15.83 -6.50
N GLU A 223 13.75 17.05 -6.11
CA GLU A 223 13.08 17.81 -5.05
C GLU A 223 11.59 18.00 -5.33
N ILE A 224 11.24 18.39 -6.56
CA ILE A 224 9.85 18.63 -6.92
C ILE A 224 9.04 17.34 -6.82
N ALA A 225 9.56 16.22 -7.34
CA ALA A 225 8.89 14.92 -7.25
C ALA A 225 8.77 14.43 -5.80
N ASP A 226 9.83 14.57 -5.00
CA ASP A 226 9.84 14.17 -3.58
C ASP A 226 8.94 15.06 -2.71
N SER A 227 8.71 16.32 -3.12
CA SER A 227 7.79 17.23 -2.44
C SER A 227 6.31 16.94 -2.65
N LEU A 228 5.96 15.99 -3.54
CA LEU A 228 4.57 15.61 -3.78
C LEU A 228 4.04 14.78 -2.59
N PRO A 229 3.03 15.26 -1.84
CA PRO A 229 2.57 14.57 -0.63
C PRO A 229 2.11 13.13 -0.88
N GLN A 230 1.40 12.90 -1.98
CA GLN A 230 0.90 11.58 -2.36
C GLN A 230 2.03 10.61 -2.67
N TYR A 231 3.04 11.05 -3.42
CA TYR A 231 4.20 10.22 -3.73
C TYR A 231 5.04 9.96 -2.48
N ALA A 232 5.29 10.99 -1.67
CA ALA A 232 6.02 10.89 -0.42
C ALA A 232 5.38 9.90 0.57
N ALA A 233 4.05 9.92 0.71
CA ALA A 233 3.31 8.97 1.55
C ALA A 233 3.52 7.52 1.09
N ILE A 234 3.43 7.26 -0.23
CA ILE A 234 3.63 5.90 -0.79
C ILE A 234 5.08 5.45 -0.57
N VAL A 235 6.06 6.31 -0.84
CA VAL A 235 7.48 6.01 -0.61
C VAL A 235 7.76 5.70 0.86
N ARG A 236 7.15 6.47 1.78
CA ARG A 236 7.34 6.32 3.22
C ARG A 236 6.79 4.99 3.73
N HIS A 237 5.59 4.60 3.32
CA HIS A 237 4.87 3.50 3.95
C HIS A 237 4.88 2.19 3.15
N CYS A 238 4.94 2.25 1.82
CA CYS A 238 4.86 1.08 0.95
C CYS A 238 5.78 1.17 -0.27
N PRO A 239 7.10 1.39 -0.09
CA PRO A 239 8.03 1.57 -1.21
C PRO A 239 8.13 0.33 -2.11
N ASN A 240 7.82 -0.87 -1.61
CA ASN A 240 7.78 -2.09 -2.41
C ASN A 240 6.72 -2.03 -3.52
N ILE A 241 5.62 -1.29 -3.35
CA ILE A 241 4.63 -1.09 -4.40
C ILE A 241 5.25 -0.32 -5.57
N ILE A 242 6.01 0.75 -5.29
CA ILE A 242 6.74 1.50 -6.31
C ILE A 242 7.77 0.60 -7.01
N ARG A 243 8.55 -0.17 -6.23
CA ARG A 243 9.53 -1.12 -6.78
C ARG A 243 8.88 -2.13 -7.70
N ALA A 244 7.75 -2.70 -7.31
CA ALA A 244 6.98 -3.64 -8.10
C ALA A 244 6.51 -3.00 -9.41
N ILE A 245 5.86 -1.84 -9.33
CA ILE A 245 5.34 -1.09 -10.49
C ILE A 245 6.46 -0.81 -11.51
N ILE A 246 7.61 -0.29 -11.06
CA ILE A 246 8.75 -0.02 -11.94
C ILE A 246 9.31 -1.32 -12.52
N SER A 247 9.48 -2.34 -11.68
CA SER A 247 10.06 -3.62 -12.08
C SER A 247 9.21 -4.32 -13.14
N ILE A 248 7.88 -4.31 -13.00
CA ILE A 248 6.95 -4.90 -13.97
C ILE A 248 6.52 -3.94 -15.08
N GLN A 249 7.02 -2.71 -15.07
CA GLN A 249 6.67 -1.66 -16.03
C GLN A 249 5.16 -1.35 -16.11
N ALA A 250 4.47 -1.35 -14.97
CA ALA A 250 3.06 -0.97 -14.93
C ALA A 250 2.91 0.54 -15.16
N ASP A 251 2.27 0.91 -16.27
CA ASP A 251 2.15 2.30 -16.75
C ASP A 251 0.71 2.70 -17.12
N ALA A 252 -0.27 1.87 -16.78
CA ALA A 252 -1.68 2.07 -17.13
C ALA A 252 -2.42 3.04 -16.19
N PHE A 253 -1.78 3.49 -15.11
CA PHE A 253 -2.37 4.37 -14.11
C PHE A 253 -1.32 5.33 -13.56
N ASP A 254 -1.81 6.45 -13.02
CA ASP A 254 -0.99 7.54 -12.50
C ASP A 254 -0.79 7.47 -10.98
N CYS A 255 0.11 8.32 -10.47
CA CYS A 255 0.41 8.41 -9.04
C CYS A 255 -0.81 8.80 -8.21
N HIS A 256 -1.64 9.70 -8.73
CA HIS A 256 -2.88 10.11 -8.07
C HIS A 256 -3.85 8.95 -7.88
N THR A 257 -4.06 8.14 -8.92
CA THR A 257 -4.92 6.95 -8.91
C THR A 257 -4.41 5.93 -7.91
N LEU A 258 -3.11 5.66 -7.90
CA LEU A 258 -2.51 4.74 -6.92
C LEU A 258 -2.77 5.21 -5.48
N TYR A 259 -2.49 6.50 -5.19
CA TYR A 259 -2.73 7.06 -3.86
C TYR A 259 -4.21 6.96 -3.45
N ARG A 260 -5.12 7.35 -4.35
CA ARG A 260 -6.58 7.27 -4.11
C ARG A 260 -7.02 5.85 -3.79
N ILE A 261 -6.52 4.85 -4.52
CA ILE A 261 -6.85 3.44 -4.28
C ILE A 261 -6.25 2.95 -2.95
N LEU A 262 -5.03 3.39 -2.64
CA LEU A 262 -4.39 3.12 -1.36
C LEU A 262 -5.16 3.76 -0.18
N SER A 263 -5.84 4.88 -0.40
CA SER A 263 -6.75 5.54 0.55
C SER A 263 -8.16 4.92 0.61
N THR A 264 -8.34 3.70 0.10
CA THR A 264 -9.56 2.91 0.32
C THR A 264 -9.22 1.61 1.02
N THR A 265 -10.18 1.03 1.75
CA THR A 265 -10.02 -0.27 2.44
C THR A 265 -10.68 -1.41 1.68
N ARG A 266 -11.76 -1.13 0.93
CA ARG A 266 -12.63 -2.15 0.32
C ARG A 266 -12.02 -2.74 -0.94
N CYS A 267 -12.28 -4.03 -1.14
CA CYS A 267 -12.05 -4.70 -2.41
C CYS A 267 -12.94 -4.07 -3.50
N SER A 268 -12.42 -3.95 -4.72
CA SER A 268 -13.14 -3.38 -5.87
C SER A 268 -14.27 -4.26 -6.41
N THR A 269 -14.48 -5.43 -5.80
CA THR A 269 -15.27 -6.51 -6.39
C THR A 269 -16.15 -7.23 -5.37
N CYS A 270 -15.76 -7.20 -4.10
CA CYS A 270 -16.59 -7.59 -2.97
C CYS A 270 -16.41 -6.55 -1.86
N GLU A 271 -17.16 -6.67 -0.77
CA GLU A 271 -17.16 -5.65 0.30
C GLU A 271 -16.09 -5.87 1.37
N ARG A 272 -15.29 -6.93 1.24
CA ARG A 272 -14.23 -7.27 2.20
C ARG A 272 -13.07 -6.29 2.12
N PHE A 273 -12.22 -6.28 3.15
CA PHE A 273 -10.93 -5.60 3.09
C PHE A 273 -10.10 -6.14 1.93
N GLY A 274 -9.67 -5.25 1.04
CA GLY A 274 -8.83 -5.61 -0.09
C GLY A 274 -7.37 -5.43 0.27
N ASP A 275 -6.74 -6.46 0.79
CA ASP A 275 -5.37 -6.47 1.29
C ASP A 275 -4.29 -6.50 0.19
N HIS A 276 -4.69 -6.57 -1.08
CA HIS A 276 -3.77 -6.63 -2.22
C HIS A 276 -4.12 -5.59 -3.28
N LEU A 277 -3.14 -5.27 -4.12
CA LEU A 277 -3.31 -4.53 -5.38
C LEU A 277 -3.05 -5.44 -6.57
N TYR A 278 -3.96 -5.39 -7.53
CA TYR A 278 -3.75 -5.88 -8.88
C TYR A 278 -3.14 -4.75 -9.73
N LEU A 279 -1.85 -4.88 -10.04
CA LEU A 279 -1.04 -3.81 -10.62
C LEU A 279 -1.19 -3.64 -12.13
N ILE A 280 -2.00 -4.43 -12.83
CA ILE A 280 -2.18 -4.23 -14.28
C ILE A 280 -3.10 -3.02 -14.55
N ASP A 281 -4.15 -2.83 -13.74
CA ASP A 281 -5.08 -1.71 -13.86
C ASP A 281 -5.36 -0.98 -12.52
N CYS A 282 -4.50 -1.19 -11.52
CA CYS A 282 -4.55 -0.55 -10.19
C CYS A 282 -5.89 -0.74 -9.45
N ARG A 283 -6.27 -2.00 -9.22
CA ARG A 283 -7.45 -2.33 -8.40
C ARG A 283 -7.06 -2.91 -7.05
N ARG A 284 -7.68 -2.40 -6.00
CA ARG A 284 -7.65 -3.04 -4.68
C ARG A 284 -8.51 -4.29 -4.67
N VAL A 285 -7.96 -5.41 -4.18
CA VAL A 285 -8.58 -6.74 -4.23
C VAL A 285 -8.25 -7.53 -2.98
N CYS A 286 -9.18 -8.38 -2.53
CA CYS A 286 -8.90 -9.34 -1.46
C CYS A 286 -8.33 -10.65 -2.03
N TYR A 287 -7.68 -11.45 -1.18
CA TYR A 287 -7.12 -12.75 -1.53
C TYR A 287 -8.07 -13.65 -2.33
N LEU A 288 -9.32 -13.79 -1.86
CA LEU A 288 -10.31 -14.68 -2.47
C LEU A 288 -10.76 -14.19 -3.85
N CYS A 289 -10.83 -12.86 -4.06
CA CYS A 289 -11.22 -12.31 -5.34
C CYS A 289 -10.13 -12.55 -6.40
N PHE A 290 -8.88 -12.22 -6.11
CA PHE A 290 -7.83 -12.32 -7.13
C PHE A 290 -7.49 -13.76 -7.51
N THR A 291 -7.68 -14.71 -6.58
CA THR A 291 -7.43 -16.13 -6.84
C THR A 291 -8.54 -16.83 -7.61
N ARG A 292 -9.78 -16.32 -7.57
CA ARG A 292 -10.95 -17.03 -8.13
C ARG A 292 -11.57 -16.33 -9.31
N ARG A 293 -11.72 -15.01 -9.25
CA ARG A 293 -12.46 -14.29 -10.28
C ARG A 293 -11.65 -14.24 -11.56
N PRO A 294 -12.26 -14.54 -12.72
CA PRO A 294 -11.53 -14.58 -13.99
C PRO A 294 -10.94 -13.22 -14.36
N GLU A 295 -11.55 -12.13 -13.89
CA GLU A 295 -11.09 -10.75 -14.10
C GLU A 295 -9.65 -10.48 -13.62
N TYR A 296 -9.18 -11.25 -12.62
CA TYR A 296 -7.84 -11.17 -12.05
C TYR A 296 -6.94 -12.31 -12.53
N PHE A 297 -7.29 -12.92 -13.66
CA PHE A 297 -6.48 -13.90 -14.36
C PHE A 297 -5.93 -13.27 -15.65
N PRO A 298 -4.74 -12.64 -15.60
CA PRO A 298 -4.13 -11.97 -16.74
C PRO A 298 -3.95 -12.92 -17.93
N LEU A 299 -4.00 -12.34 -19.12
CA LEU A 299 -3.82 -13.08 -20.36
C LEU A 299 -2.38 -12.92 -20.84
N THR A 300 -1.74 -14.02 -21.23
CA THR A 300 -0.46 -13.95 -21.97
C THR A 300 -0.70 -13.39 -23.36
N ILE A 301 0.33 -12.83 -24.00
CA ILE A 301 0.24 -12.30 -25.39
C ILE A 301 -0.45 -13.27 -26.36
N GLY A 302 -0.20 -14.57 -26.26
CA GLY A 302 -0.82 -15.59 -27.12
C GLY A 302 -2.34 -15.65 -26.94
N ARG A 303 -2.81 -15.68 -25.69
CA ARG A 303 -4.25 -15.69 -25.37
C ARG A 303 -4.91 -14.33 -25.63
N ALA A 304 -4.23 -13.24 -25.32
CA ALA A 304 -4.75 -11.90 -25.60
C ALA A 304 -4.90 -11.68 -27.11
N SER A 305 -3.95 -12.14 -27.93
CA SER A 305 -3.99 -11.96 -29.38
C SER A 305 -5.11 -12.75 -30.05
N SER A 306 -5.53 -13.89 -29.51
CA SER A 306 -6.61 -14.68 -30.13
C SER A 306 -7.95 -13.95 -30.13
N PHE A 307 -8.17 -13.06 -29.17
CA PHE A 307 -9.35 -12.19 -29.09
C PHE A 307 -9.39 -11.12 -30.19
N TYR A 308 -8.23 -10.74 -30.75
CA TYR A 308 -8.13 -9.73 -31.82
C TYR A 308 -8.01 -10.36 -33.21
N SER A 309 -8.50 -11.58 -33.40
CA SER A 309 -8.39 -12.29 -34.68
C SER A 309 -9.21 -11.59 -35.77
N PRO A 310 -8.68 -11.49 -37.01
CA PRO A 310 -9.46 -10.99 -38.13
C PRO A 310 -10.70 -11.85 -38.36
N ASP A 311 -11.84 -11.20 -38.59
CA ASP A 311 -12.96 -11.86 -39.22
C ASP A 311 -12.50 -12.42 -40.57
N LYS A 312 -12.87 -13.67 -40.85
CA LYS A 312 -12.40 -14.43 -42.01
C LYS A 312 -12.82 -13.79 -43.35
N SER A 313 -13.71 -12.80 -43.31
CA SER A 313 -14.42 -12.20 -44.45
C SER A 313 -13.72 -10.99 -45.12
N ARG A 314 -12.68 -10.38 -44.54
CA ARG A 314 -12.11 -9.11 -45.05
C ARG A 314 -10.59 -9.16 -45.19
N GLN A 315 -10.13 -9.72 -46.31
CA GLN A 315 -8.72 -9.71 -46.73
C GLN A 315 -8.46 -8.59 -47.73
N HIS A 316 -7.76 -7.54 -47.31
CA HIS A 316 -6.95 -6.76 -48.26
C HIS A 316 -5.67 -6.14 -47.66
N ARG A 317 -5.44 -6.23 -46.34
CA ARG A 317 -4.12 -6.03 -45.71
C ARG A 317 -3.96 -6.95 -44.48
N ALA A 318 -2.92 -7.78 -44.47
CA ALA A 318 -2.69 -8.82 -43.45
C ALA A 318 -2.17 -8.24 -42.11
N ILE A 319 -2.96 -7.40 -41.44
CA ILE A 319 -2.65 -6.98 -40.07
C ILE A 319 -2.88 -8.19 -39.14
N THR A 320 -1.80 -8.67 -38.52
CA THR A 320 -1.84 -9.81 -37.58
C THR A 320 -2.62 -9.47 -36.31
N SER A 321 -3.18 -10.48 -35.64
CA SER A 321 -3.91 -10.27 -34.37
C SER A 321 -3.04 -9.63 -33.29
N ARG A 322 -1.73 -9.89 -33.29
CA ARG A 322 -0.75 -9.23 -32.41
C ARG A 322 -0.62 -7.74 -32.70
N GLN A 323 -0.59 -7.34 -33.97
CA GLN A 323 -0.54 -5.92 -34.35
C GLN A 323 -1.83 -5.21 -33.93
N ARG A 324 -2.99 -5.85 -34.06
CA ARG A 324 -4.27 -5.31 -33.58
C ARG A 324 -4.31 -5.16 -32.06
N LEU A 325 -3.86 -6.17 -31.31
CA LEU A 325 -3.72 -6.09 -29.86
C LEU A 325 -2.81 -4.92 -29.44
N ARG A 326 -1.67 -4.76 -30.13
CA ARG A 326 -0.75 -3.64 -29.87
C ARG A 326 -1.36 -2.28 -30.20
N ALA A 327 -2.13 -2.19 -31.29
CA ALA A 327 -2.83 -0.97 -31.67
C ALA A 327 -3.95 -0.60 -30.68
N ALA A 328 -4.67 -1.60 -30.15
CA ALA A 328 -5.66 -1.41 -29.10
C ALA A 328 -5.04 -0.97 -27.76
N ASN A 329 -3.75 -1.26 -27.56
CA ASN A 329 -2.95 -0.89 -26.39
C ASN A 329 -3.68 -1.10 -25.03
N PRO A 330 -4.22 -2.31 -24.76
CA PRO A 330 -4.83 -2.57 -23.47
C PRO A 330 -3.79 -2.56 -22.34
N PRO A 331 -4.20 -2.27 -21.09
CA PRO A 331 -3.32 -2.32 -19.92
C PRO A 331 -2.54 -3.63 -19.85
N ARG A 332 -1.23 -3.51 -19.65
CA ARG A 332 -0.30 -4.65 -19.62
C ARG A 332 0.86 -4.41 -18.68
N VAL A 333 1.51 -5.50 -18.29
CA VAL A 333 2.74 -5.50 -17.51
C VAL A 333 3.70 -6.55 -18.05
N LEU A 334 4.98 -6.39 -17.72
CA LEU A 334 6.02 -7.37 -17.99
C LEU A 334 6.40 -8.06 -16.68
N SER A 335 5.97 -9.31 -16.50
CA SER A 335 6.17 -10.04 -15.24
C SER A 335 7.65 -10.18 -14.86
N LEU A 336 7.92 -10.50 -13.60
CA LEU A 336 9.26 -10.90 -13.16
C LEU A 336 9.46 -12.41 -13.29
N PRO A 337 10.72 -12.88 -13.43
CA PRO A 337 11.03 -14.28 -13.21
C PRO A 337 11.05 -14.54 -11.70
N GLY A 338 10.55 -15.71 -11.30
CA GLY A 338 10.44 -16.06 -9.89
C GLY A 338 9.55 -17.26 -9.68
N ARG A 339 9.36 -17.64 -8.43
CA ARG A 339 8.33 -18.59 -8.06
C ARG A 339 7.05 -17.83 -7.75
N TYR A 340 5.92 -18.45 -8.08
CA TYR A 340 4.59 -17.87 -7.92
C TYR A 340 3.61 -18.91 -7.42
N CYS A 341 2.60 -18.44 -6.66
CA CYS A 341 1.58 -19.23 -5.97
C CYS A 341 2.15 -20.26 -4.96
N THR A 342 1.32 -20.73 -4.03
CA THR A 342 1.74 -21.72 -3.02
C THR A 342 1.99 -23.10 -3.66
N ALA A 343 3.12 -23.74 -3.37
CA ALA A 343 3.34 -25.15 -3.75
C ALA A 343 2.73 -26.10 -2.72
N TRP A 344 2.09 -27.19 -3.19
CA TRP A 344 1.61 -28.28 -2.34
C TRP A 344 2.63 -29.44 -2.21
N ALA A 345 3.69 -29.46 -3.04
CA ALA A 345 4.55 -30.63 -3.19
C ALA A 345 6.07 -30.31 -3.28
N GLY A 346 6.50 -29.14 -2.80
CA GLY A 346 7.92 -28.77 -2.78
C GLY A 346 8.15 -27.33 -2.30
N GLU A 347 9.41 -26.99 -2.03
CA GLU A 347 9.79 -25.66 -1.54
C GLU A 347 9.55 -24.58 -2.62
N GLY A 348 8.58 -23.70 -2.35
CA GLY A 348 8.60 -22.32 -2.85
C GLY A 348 7.66 -21.95 -4.01
N GLY A 349 6.74 -22.78 -4.48
CA GLY A 349 5.80 -22.39 -5.57
C GLY A 349 6.26 -22.76 -6.98
N ASN A 350 5.45 -22.42 -7.99
CA ASN A 350 5.69 -22.73 -9.40
C ASN A 350 6.73 -21.79 -10.01
N LEU A 351 7.86 -22.33 -10.48
CA LEU A 351 8.95 -21.56 -11.07
C LEU A 351 8.59 -21.07 -12.48
N VAL A 352 8.63 -19.75 -12.68
CA VAL A 352 8.53 -19.10 -13.99
C VAL A 352 9.85 -18.39 -14.28
N GLN A 353 10.63 -18.94 -15.21
CA GLN A 353 11.98 -18.45 -15.52
C GLN A 353 12.00 -17.24 -16.47
N LYS A 354 10.98 -17.11 -17.32
CA LYS A 354 10.92 -16.08 -18.37
C LYS A 354 9.97 -14.97 -17.97
N ARG A 355 10.31 -13.72 -18.31
CA ARG A 355 9.37 -12.61 -18.23
C ARG A 355 8.25 -12.82 -19.23
N LEU A 356 7.01 -12.63 -18.79
CA LEU A 356 5.81 -12.79 -19.60
C LEU A 356 5.15 -11.44 -19.77
N GLU A 357 4.71 -11.13 -21.00
CA GLU A 357 3.82 -10.00 -21.24
C GLU A 357 2.39 -10.42 -20.86
N LEU A 358 1.86 -9.77 -19.83
CA LEU A 358 0.56 -10.05 -19.23
C LEU A 358 -0.37 -8.87 -19.49
N PHE A 359 -1.58 -9.17 -19.98
CA PHE A 359 -2.60 -8.20 -20.33
C PHE A 359 -3.79 -8.31 -19.37
N ASP A 360 -4.42 -7.17 -19.08
CA ASP A 360 -5.64 -7.18 -18.28
C ASP A 360 -6.75 -7.91 -19.05
N ARG A 361 -7.37 -8.91 -18.39
CA ARG A 361 -8.40 -9.71 -19.04
C ARG A 361 -9.62 -8.87 -19.39
N ARG A 362 -10.08 -8.00 -18.47
CA ARG A 362 -11.32 -7.25 -18.70
C ARG A 362 -11.16 -6.30 -19.89
N ALA A 363 -10.01 -5.65 -20.02
CA ALA A 363 -9.71 -4.78 -21.15
C ALA A 363 -9.66 -5.54 -22.49
N VAL A 364 -9.10 -6.76 -22.52
CA VAL A 364 -9.02 -7.56 -23.75
C VAL A 364 -10.37 -8.18 -24.12
N VAL A 365 -11.06 -8.80 -23.16
CA VAL A 365 -12.31 -9.56 -23.43
C VAL A 365 -13.49 -8.65 -23.73
N ARG A 366 -13.58 -7.45 -23.13
CA ARG A 366 -14.63 -6.48 -23.49
C ARG A 366 -14.56 -6.04 -24.96
N GLY A 367 -13.41 -6.24 -25.63
CA GLY A 367 -13.22 -5.96 -27.05
C GLY A 367 -13.45 -7.15 -28.00
N ALA A 368 -13.78 -8.35 -27.51
CA ALA A 368 -13.80 -9.56 -28.33
C ALA A 368 -14.76 -10.65 -27.84
N GLY A 369 -15.46 -11.29 -28.78
CA GLY A 369 -16.39 -12.40 -28.52
C GLY A 369 -15.78 -13.57 -27.73
N SER A 370 -16.64 -14.31 -27.04
CA SER A 370 -16.30 -15.35 -26.06
C SER A 370 -15.37 -16.45 -26.60
N GLY A 371 -14.12 -16.47 -26.11
CA GLY A 371 -13.16 -17.55 -26.32
C GLY A 371 -13.11 -18.52 -25.14
N HIS A 372 -13.18 -19.83 -25.41
CA HIS A 372 -13.28 -20.91 -24.43
C HIS A 372 -12.06 -20.96 -23.48
N SER A 373 -12.30 -21.19 -22.18
CA SER A 373 -11.26 -21.22 -21.15
C SER A 373 -10.61 -22.59 -21.00
N LYS A 374 -9.26 -22.64 -20.99
CA LYS A 374 -8.52 -23.69 -20.28
C LYS A 374 -8.94 -23.71 -18.80
N VAL A 375 -8.86 -24.88 -18.16
CA VAL A 375 -9.12 -25.06 -16.73
C VAL A 375 -8.31 -24.04 -15.92
N ASP A 376 -9.02 -23.14 -15.26
CA ASP A 376 -8.49 -22.16 -14.33
C ASP A 376 -8.20 -22.86 -13.01
N LYS A 377 -6.93 -23.04 -12.66
CA LYS A 377 -6.53 -23.72 -11.42
C LYS A 377 -6.58 -22.79 -10.19
N THR A 378 -7.32 -21.69 -10.27
CA THR A 378 -7.57 -20.71 -9.19
C THR A 378 -6.31 -20.39 -8.39
N THR A 379 -6.18 -20.89 -7.17
CA THR A 379 -5.05 -20.64 -6.26
C THR A 379 -3.71 -21.23 -6.73
N ARG A 380 -3.72 -22.12 -7.73
CA ARG A 380 -2.54 -22.81 -8.27
C ARG A 380 -2.11 -22.29 -9.64
N GLU A 381 -2.68 -21.19 -10.11
CA GLU A 381 -2.36 -20.58 -11.40
C GLU A 381 -1.36 -19.43 -11.20
N PRO A 382 -0.07 -19.60 -11.57
CA PRO A 382 0.99 -18.61 -11.37
C PRO A 382 0.63 -17.23 -11.91
N LEU A 383 -0.01 -17.17 -13.08
CA LEU A 383 -0.31 -15.91 -13.76
C LEU A 383 -1.16 -14.95 -12.90
N ARG A 384 -1.97 -15.48 -11.97
CA ARG A 384 -2.78 -14.67 -11.04
C ARG A 384 -1.93 -13.92 -10.01
N PHE A 385 -0.76 -14.45 -9.65
CA PHE A 385 0.10 -13.90 -8.59
C PHE A 385 1.20 -12.97 -9.15
N MET A 386 1.49 -13.05 -10.44
CA MET A 386 2.59 -12.29 -11.10
C MET A 386 2.41 -10.78 -11.15
N ALA A 387 1.20 -10.27 -10.86
CA ALA A 387 0.86 -8.85 -10.86
C ALA A 387 0.17 -8.43 -9.55
N ILE A 388 0.33 -9.21 -8.49
CA ILE A 388 -0.30 -9.00 -7.18
C ILE A 388 0.76 -8.59 -6.18
N ILE A 389 0.46 -7.56 -5.37
CA ILE A 389 1.29 -7.13 -4.25
C ILE A 389 0.41 -6.77 -3.06
N THR A 390 0.88 -7.02 -1.84
CA THR A 390 0.19 -6.63 -0.61
C THR A 390 0.17 -5.10 -0.50
N ALA A 391 -0.92 -4.52 0.00
CA ALA A 391 -1.07 -3.07 0.09
C ALA A 391 -1.79 -2.59 1.36
N PRO A 392 -1.22 -1.59 2.07
CA PRO A 392 -1.86 -0.99 3.23
C PRO A 392 -2.98 -0.05 2.81
N TYR A 393 -3.87 0.26 3.74
CA TYR A 393 -4.77 1.40 3.69
C TYR A 393 -4.04 2.65 4.22
N LEU A 394 -3.97 3.72 3.42
CA LEU A 394 -3.41 5.00 3.83
C LEU A 394 -4.52 5.93 4.31
N PHE A 395 -4.39 6.49 5.51
CA PHE A 395 -5.35 7.44 6.08
C PHE A 395 -4.66 8.67 6.67
N ASP A 396 -5.44 9.63 7.16
CA ASP A 396 -4.96 10.92 7.67
C ASP A 396 -4.04 11.63 6.69
N SER A 397 -4.53 11.81 5.45
CA SER A 397 -3.75 12.39 4.35
C SER A 397 -2.45 11.64 4.04
N GLY A 398 -2.38 10.35 4.36
CA GLY A 398 -1.23 9.49 4.09
C GLY A 398 -0.13 9.56 5.16
N LEU A 399 -0.45 10.08 6.35
CA LEU A 399 0.45 10.09 7.51
C LEU A 399 0.45 8.76 8.27
N GLN A 400 -0.65 8.01 8.20
CA GLN A 400 -0.85 6.75 8.90
C GLN A 400 -1.25 5.62 7.97
N VAL A 401 -0.98 4.38 8.41
CA VAL A 401 -1.26 3.18 7.63
C VAL A 401 -1.84 2.05 8.46
N ASP A 402 -2.77 1.32 7.84
CA ASP A 402 -3.35 0.09 8.39
C ASP A 402 -3.15 -1.05 7.38
N TRP A 403 -2.60 -2.17 7.84
CA TRP A 403 -2.37 -3.38 7.03
C TRP A 403 -3.50 -4.40 7.15
N GLY A 404 -4.52 -4.12 7.96
CA GLY A 404 -5.61 -5.00 8.29
C GLY A 404 -5.22 -6.12 9.23
N TYR A 405 -6.24 -6.72 9.85
CA TYR A 405 -6.12 -7.71 10.90
C TYR A 405 -6.73 -9.05 10.47
N PHE A 406 -6.05 -10.14 10.80
CA PHE A 406 -6.60 -11.48 10.78
C PHE A 406 -7.15 -11.82 12.17
N CYS A 407 -8.15 -12.70 12.22
CA CYS A 407 -8.71 -13.21 13.47
C CYS A 407 -7.99 -14.49 13.88
N LEU A 408 -7.49 -14.57 15.13
CA LEU A 408 -6.87 -15.79 15.67
C LEU A 408 -7.86 -16.96 15.72
N GLY A 409 -9.12 -16.68 16.09
CA GLY A 409 -10.18 -17.70 16.12
C GLY A 409 -10.60 -18.25 14.75
N CYS A 410 -10.09 -17.67 13.65
CA CYS A 410 -10.35 -18.10 12.27
C CYS A 410 -9.14 -18.77 11.59
N GLU A 411 -8.03 -18.99 12.32
CA GLU A 411 -6.77 -19.46 11.71
C GLU A 411 -6.92 -20.82 11.00
N ASP A 412 -7.74 -21.72 11.53
CA ASP A 412 -8.03 -23.03 10.93
C ASP A 412 -9.30 -23.06 10.06
N GLU A 413 -10.05 -21.96 10.04
CA GLU A 413 -11.37 -21.91 9.41
C GLU A 413 -11.27 -21.75 7.89
N LYS A 414 -12.09 -22.51 7.16
CA LYS A 414 -12.07 -22.58 5.68
C LYS A 414 -13.38 -22.14 5.03
N CYS A 415 -14.33 -21.64 5.80
CA CYS A 415 -15.63 -21.20 5.28
C CYS A 415 -15.54 -19.77 4.74
N GLU A 416 -15.42 -19.62 3.43
CA GLU A 416 -15.24 -18.31 2.81
C GLU A 416 -16.40 -17.35 2.94
N GLU A 417 -17.61 -17.84 3.15
CA GLU A 417 -18.80 -17.01 3.31
C GLU A 417 -18.84 -16.35 4.69
N THR A 418 -18.16 -16.95 5.68
CA THR A 418 -18.25 -16.55 7.09
C THR A 418 -16.86 -16.32 7.69
N LYS A 419 -16.15 -17.40 8.02
CA LYS A 419 -14.87 -17.45 8.71
C LYS A 419 -13.85 -18.16 7.83
N HIS A 420 -12.93 -17.42 7.24
CA HIS A 420 -11.84 -17.99 6.47
C HIS A 420 -10.53 -17.33 6.86
N PHE A 421 -9.50 -18.14 7.11
CA PHE A 421 -8.21 -17.67 7.62
C PHE A 421 -7.60 -16.55 6.76
N ARG A 422 -7.75 -16.61 5.42
CA ARG A 422 -7.28 -15.56 4.48
C ARG A 422 -8.09 -14.25 4.47
N ILE A 423 -9.10 -14.07 5.31
CA ILE A 423 -9.87 -12.82 5.35
C ILE A 423 -9.21 -11.86 6.33
N LYS A 424 -8.85 -10.68 5.83
CA LYS A 424 -8.48 -9.53 6.64
C LYS A 424 -9.67 -8.62 6.89
N TYR A 425 -9.60 -7.89 8.00
CA TYR A 425 -10.60 -6.91 8.42
C TYR A 425 -9.93 -5.57 8.73
N THR A 426 -10.68 -4.47 8.61
CA THR A 426 -10.32 -3.23 9.30
C THR A 426 -10.54 -3.40 10.80
N ARG A 427 -10.12 -2.44 11.60
CA ARG A 427 -10.42 -2.41 13.03
C ARG A 427 -11.92 -2.52 13.32
N GLU A 428 -12.73 -1.74 12.60
CA GLU A 428 -14.19 -1.75 12.71
C GLU A 428 -14.79 -3.06 12.19
N GLY A 429 -14.31 -3.56 11.06
CA GLY A 429 -14.76 -4.85 10.52
C GLY A 429 -14.43 -6.03 11.43
N MET A 430 -13.34 -5.95 12.22
CA MET A 430 -13.03 -6.96 13.22
C MET A 430 -13.99 -6.90 14.40
N LYS A 431 -14.43 -5.71 14.81
CA LYS A 431 -15.46 -5.56 15.84
C LYS A 431 -16.76 -6.24 15.42
N GLU A 432 -17.24 -5.94 14.23
CA GLU A 432 -18.45 -6.57 13.67
C GLU A 432 -18.28 -8.10 13.54
N HIS A 433 -17.08 -8.57 13.20
CA HIS A 433 -16.75 -10.00 13.13
C HIS A 433 -16.85 -10.68 14.50
N ILE A 434 -16.27 -10.09 15.55
CA ILE A 434 -16.34 -10.62 16.91
C ILE A 434 -17.77 -10.58 17.45
N GLU A 435 -18.51 -9.49 17.21
CA GLU A 435 -19.93 -9.38 17.59
C GLU A 435 -20.78 -10.46 16.93
N ARG A 436 -20.49 -10.79 15.67
CA ARG A 436 -21.26 -11.81 14.91
C ARG A 436 -20.92 -13.24 15.30
N TYR A 437 -19.65 -13.54 15.56
CA TYR A 437 -19.17 -14.92 15.73
C TYR A 437 -18.78 -15.30 17.16
N GLY A 438 -18.77 -14.33 18.08
CA GLY A 438 -18.39 -14.53 19.48
C GLY A 438 -16.93 -14.16 19.77
N LEU A 439 -16.60 -14.08 21.07
CA LEU A 439 -15.25 -13.78 21.53
C LEU A 439 -14.26 -14.87 21.12
N VAL A 440 -13.00 -14.48 20.97
CA VAL A 440 -11.91 -15.41 20.64
C VAL A 440 -11.21 -15.78 21.93
N GLU A 441 -11.21 -17.07 22.25
CA GLU A 441 -10.54 -17.62 23.43
C GLU A 441 -9.58 -18.74 23.03
N GLU A 442 -8.54 -18.92 23.84
CA GLU A 442 -7.62 -20.04 23.69
C GLU A 442 -8.34 -21.36 24.03
N THR A 443 -8.14 -22.37 23.20
CA THR A 443 -8.78 -23.67 23.40
C THR A 443 -8.19 -24.34 24.65
N PRO A 444 -9.03 -24.80 25.60
CA PRO A 444 -8.52 -25.44 26.83
C PRO A 444 -7.70 -26.71 26.57
N LYS A 445 -7.86 -27.32 25.40
CA LYS A 445 -7.26 -28.61 25.04
C LYS A 445 -5.91 -28.50 24.34
N ILE A 446 -5.62 -27.38 23.69
CA ILE A 446 -4.41 -27.20 22.87
C ILE A 446 -3.88 -25.78 23.10
N PRO A 447 -2.79 -25.62 23.86
CA PRO A 447 -2.14 -24.34 24.05
C PRO A 447 -1.73 -23.70 22.70
N GLY A 448 -1.92 -22.40 22.58
CA GLY A 448 -1.64 -21.58 21.40
C GLY A 448 -2.71 -21.63 20.30
N ARG A 449 -3.76 -22.45 20.45
CA ARG A 449 -4.86 -22.52 19.48
C ARG A 449 -6.04 -21.69 19.96
N TYR A 450 -6.62 -20.88 19.09
CA TYR A 450 -7.74 -20.01 19.41
C TYR A 450 -9.00 -20.41 18.64
N MET A 451 -10.17 -20.16 19.23
CA MET A 451 -11.46 -20.37 18.56
C MET A 451 -12.48 -19.33 19.00
N HIS A 452 -13.49 -19.13 18.15
CA HIS A 452 -14.67 -18.38 18.55
C HIS A 452 -15.50 -19.18 19.55
N VAL A 453 -15.82 -18.57 20.69
CA VAL A 453 -16.74 -19.10 21.69
C VAL A 453 -18.11 -18.47 21.43
N THR A 454 -19.02 -19.29 20.92
CA THR A 454 -20.44 -18.91 20.78
C THR A 454 -21.01 -18.61 22.16
N GLN A 455 -21.55 -17.41 22.37
CA GLN A 455 -22.37 -17.10 23.54
C GLN A 455 -23.61 -18.00 23.49
N VAL A 456 -23.81 -18.79 24.54
CA VAL A 456 -24.97 -19.67 24.74
C VAL A 456 -26.18 -18.85 25.10
#